data_AF-A0A843JEF1-F1
#
_entry.id   AF-A0A843JEF1-F1
#
_cell.length_a   1.000
_cell.length_b   1.000
_cell.length_c   1.000
_cell.angle_alpha   90.00
_cell.angle_beta   90.00
_cell.angle_gamma   90.00
#
_symmetry.space_group_name_H-M   'P 1'
#
loop_
_entity.id
_entity.type
_entity.pdbx_description
1 polymer ?
#
loop_
_entity_poly.entity_id
_entity_poly.type
_entity_poly.pdbx_seq_one_letter_code
_entity_poly.pdbx_strand_id
1 'polypeptide(L)'
;MTEQIDGAGKLRKASPFVVAIAAVVLVLFASFIVYNGNGGQQEMDLDGDWHLIAYAEGYYEDGNIVYEEYGPKDLPDKVATFETIGDGIYSMHLDDKEYICVANNNTMMTGGVDEFTSTSVLTKIGEAIVVSSFLSDEAGVASTILERQDSEDRLQAESRDVLAEESYGLNEGGVYEAFIANQYTKDGIVDHLSENRSLTINRIEPGILFYNSHGDQTDLDFVAVRISPNDWMAISNYDYGTWLIDMVHIEDGVVYTASYDNTNGDIELWQVCYGDESKAVKAPSNLSGKRYEGTFNAYVEENGEVLRSMDGEVAISFDRVDSSTNVMEVTLYTLEGDSYMGAMLFPNGSGYSFYMESVYDNSGETFWGYYIGTISKDLKKINLVGTADNADGTYMIFKNIFKLAE
;
A
#
# COMPACT_ATOMS: atom_id res chain seq x y z
N MET A 1 26.72 62.51 11.41
CA MET A 1 25.94 62.65 10.16
C MET A 1 26.98 62.81 9.06
N THR A 2 27.28 61.86 8.19
CA THR A 2 26.51 60.70 7.69
C THR A 2 27.52 59.62 7.27
N GLU A 3 27.13 58.36 7.41
CA GLU A 3 27.90 57.15 7.10
C GLU A 3 28.08 56.94 5.58
N GLN A 4 29.16 56.25 5.19
CA GLN A 4 29.18 55.41 3.99
C GLN A 4 30.13 54.24 4.23
N ILE A 5 29.55 53.05 4.43
CA ILE A 5 30.26 51.77 4.51
C ILE A 5 30.30 51.21 3.09
N ASP A 6 31.45 51.29 2.42
CA ASP A 6 31.70 50.59 1.15
C ASP A 6 32.31 49.21 1.44
N GLY A 7 31.46 48.20 1.42
CA GLY A 7 31.83 46.79 1.32
C GLY A 7 31.62 46.28 -0.10
N ALA A 8 32.71 45.91 -0.78
CA ALA A 8 32.68 44.95 -1.88
C ALA A 8 34.09 44.37 -2.07
N GLY A 9 34.35 43.24 -1.42
CA GLY A 9 35.54 42.43 -1.68
C GLY A 9 35.57 41.99 -3.14
N LYS A 10 36.68 42.28 -3.83
CA LYS A 10 36.96 41.78 -5.18
C LYS A 10 36.97 40.24 -5.17
N LEU A 11 35.91 39.61 -5.64
CA LEU A 11 35.91 38.20 -5.99
C LEU A 11 36.95 37.96 -7.09
N ARG A 12 38.02 37.25 -6.75
CA ARG A 12 39.02 36.77 -7.72
C ARG A 12 38.31 35.81 -8.68
N LYS A 13 38.44 36.03 -9.99
CA LYS A 13 37.97 35.09 -11.02
C LYS A 13 38.61 33.73 -10.75
N ALA A 14 37.80 32.74 -10.37
CA ALA A 14 38.24 31.36 -10.26
C ALA A 14 38.71 30.88 -11.64
N SER A 15 39.81 30.13 -11.67
CA SER A 15 40.32 29.51 -12.89
C SER A 15 39.23 28.64 -13.52
N PRO A 16 39.01 28.68 -14.85
CA PRO A 16 38.04 27.83 -15.54
C PRO A 16 38.21 26.34 -15.21
N PHE A 17 39.45 25.93 -14.90
CA PHE A 17 39.79 24.56 -14.52
C PHE A 17 39.24 24.18 -13.13
N VAL A 18 39.22 25.13 -12.18
CA VAL A 18 38.67 24.92 -10.83
C VAL A 18 37.14 24.91 -10.87
N VAL A 19 36.53 25.72 -11.73
CA VAL A 19 35.08 25.71 -11.96
C VAL A 19 34.63 24.39 -12.62
N ALA A 20 35.39 23.88 -13.59
CA ALA A 20 35.09 22.61 -14.24
C ALA A 20 35.23 21.42 -13.28
N ILE A 21 36.27 21.38 -12.43
CA ILE A 21 36.43 20.31 -11.43
C ILE A 21 35.33 20.39 -10.35
N ALA A 22 34.99 21.59 -9.87
CA ALA A 22 33.90 21.77 -8.91
C ALA A 22 32.54 21.36 -9.53
N ALA A 23 32.28 21.69 -10.79
CA ALA A 23 31.07 21.28 -11.50
C ALA A 23 31.02 19.77 -11.74
N VAL A 24 32.13 19.12 -12.12
CA VAL A 24 32.18 17.65 -12.29
C VAL A 24 32.02 16.95 -10.95
N VAL A 25 32.63 17.45 -9.87
CA VAL A 25 32.43 16.89 -8.52
C VAL A 25 30.99 17.11 -8.06
N LEU A 26 30.39 18.27 -8.29
CA LEU A 26 28.98 18.54 -7.96
C LEU A 26 28.02 17.69 -8.80
N VAL A 27 28.28 17.47 -10.09
CA VAL A 27 27.48 16.58 -10.94
C VAL A 27 27.63 15.14 -10.45
N LEU A 28 28.84 14.67 -10.15
CA LEU A 28 29.04 13.32 -9.61
C LEU A 28 28.45 13.16 -8.20
N PHE A 29 28.47 14.19 -7.36
CA PHE A 29 27.86 14.17 -6.03
C PHE A 29 26.33 14.25 -6.11
N ALA A 30 25.78 15.07 -7.01
CA ALA A 30 24.34 15.14 -7.27
C ALA A 30 23.84 13.84 -7.91
N SER A 31 24.57 13.27 -8.88
CA SER A 31 24.29 11.95 -9.45
C SER A 31 24.44 10.86 -8.40
N PHE A 32 25.41 10.94 -7.48
CA PHE A 32 25.55 9.99 -6.37
C PHE A 32 24.47 10.16 -5.30
N ILE A 33 23.96 11.38 -5.05
CA ILE A 33 22.81 11.64 -4.17
C ILE A 33 21.49 11.26 -4.87
N VAL A 34 21.38 11.36 -6.19
CA VAL A 34 20.22 10.84 -6.93
C VAL A 34 20.27 9.31 -6.96
N TYR A 35 21.46 8.72 -7.10
CA TYR A 35 21.67 7.26 -7.18
C TYR A 35 21.70 6.56 -5.81
N ASN A 36 22.08 7.24 -4.71
CA ASN A 36 22.09 6.66 -3.35
C ASN A 36 21.12 7.36 -2.37
N GLY A 37 20.62 8.55 -2.68
CA GLY A 37 19.52 9.19 -1.93
C GLY A 37 18.15 8.60 -2.30
N ASN A 38 18.06 7.94 -3.45
CA ASN A 38 17.13 6.86 -3.69
C ASN A 38 17.82 5.57 -3.24
N GLY A 39 17.72 5.24 -1.94
CA GLY A 39 18.09 3.91 -1.46
C GLY A 39 17.48 2.88 -2.40
N GLY A 40 18.34 2.16 -3.14
CA GLY A 40 18.05 1.59 -4.44
C GLY A 40 16.65 1.02 -4.55
N GLN A 41 15.73 1.78 -5.13
CA GLN A 41 14.51 1.23 -5.66
C GLN A 41 14.95 0.42 -6.88
N GLN A 42 14.82 -0.90 -6.77
CA GLN A 42 14.96 -1.75 -7.94
C GLN A 42 13.80 -1.36 -8.86
N GLU A 43 14.11 -0.76 -10.01
CA GLU A 43 13.11 -0.40 -11.00
C GLU A 43 12.41 -1.68 -11.42
N MET A 44 11.07 -1.71 -11.34
CA MET A 44 10.31 -2.85 -11.85
C MET A 44 10.57 -2.93 -13.34
N ASP A 45 11.15 -4.04 -13.80
CA ASP A 45 11.26 -4.30 -15.23
C ASP A 45 9.84 -4.58 -15.76
N LEU A 46 9.28 -3.58 -16.43
CA LEU A 46 7.94 -3.54 -17.00
C LEU A 46 7.94 -3.46 -18.53
N ASP A 47 9.11 -3.47 -19.16
CA ASP A 47 9.24 -3.36 -20.61
C ASP A 47 8.49 -4.48 -21.35
N GLY A 48 7.81 -4.14 -22.44
CA GLY A 48 7.11 -5.08 -23.31
C GLY A 48 5.62 -5.28 -23.00
N ASP A 49 5.03 -6.24 -23.70
CA ASP A 49 3.59 -6.52 -23.68
C ASP A 49 3.27 -7.61 -22.64
N TRP A 50 2.31 -7.30 -21.76
CA TRP A 50 1.87 -8.18 -20.67
C TRP A 50 0.46 -8.70 -20.95
N HIS A 51 0.31 -10.00 -21.10
CA HIS A 51 -0.95 -10.62 -21.50
C HIS A 51 -1.69 -11.20 -20.31
N LEU A 52 -3.00 -11.02 -20.26
CA LEU A 52 -3.87 -11.69 -19.32
C LEU A 52 -3.82 -13.21 -19.53
N ILE A 53 -3.43 -13.93 -18.49
CA ILE A 53 -3.37 -15.40 -18.51
C ILE A 53 -4.28 -16.05 -17.48
N ALA A 54 -4.66 -15.35 -16.41
CA ALA A 54 -5.61 -15.86 -15.43
C ALA A 54 -6.36 -14.73 -14.73
N TYR A 55 -7.57 -15.06 -14.30
CA TYR A 55 -8.42 -14.20 -13.49
C TYR A 55 -9.15 -15.08 -12.48
N ALA A 56 -9.19 -14.64 -11.24
CA ALA A 56 -10.01 -15.26 -10.20
C ALA A 56 -10.68 -14.19 -9.37
N GLU A 57 -11.90 -14.46 -8.92
CA GLU A 57 -12.65 -13.59 -8.03
C GLU A 57 -13.26 -14.39 -6.88
N GLY A 58 -13.51 -13.69 -5.77
CA GLY A 58 -14.06 -14.29 -4.57
C GLY A 58 -14.87 -13.29 -3.77
N TYR A 59 -16.02 -13.75 -3.28
CA TYR A 59 -16.96 -12.96 -2.48
C TYR A 59 -17.89 -13.88 -1.68
N TYR A 60 -18.73 -13.27 -0.83
CA TYR A 60 -19.81 -13.98 -0.13
C TYR A 60 -21.17 -13.61 -0.71
N GLU A 61 -21.95 -14.62 -1.10
CA GLU A 61 -23.35 -14.48 -1.51
C GLU A 61 -24.26 -15.20 -0.50
N ASP A 62 -25.10 -14.44 0.20
CA ASP A 62 -25.99 -14.97 1.25
C ASP A 62 -25.27 -15.86 2.29
N GLY A 63 -24.06 -15.46 2.68
CA GLY A 63 -23.19 -16.18 3.61
C GLY A 63 -22.51 -17.43 3.04
N ASN A 64 -22.61 -17.67 1.72
CA ASN A 64 -21.91 -18.75 1.04
C ASN A 64 -20.71 -18.19 0.28
N ILE A 65 -19.59 -18.90 0.35
CA ILE A 65 -18.39 -18.56 -0.43
C ILE A 65 -18.66 -18.82 -1.90
N VAL A 66 -18.50 -17.78 -2.72
CA VAL A 66 -18.40 -17.87 -4.16
C VAL A 66 -16.94 -17.64 -4.55
N TYR A 67 -16.43 -18.52 -5.42
CA TYR A 67 -15.08 -18.42 -5.98
C TYR A 67 -15.14 -18.90 -7.43
N GLU A 68 -14.69 -18.04 -8.33
CA GLU A 68 -14.66 -18.31 -9.76
C GLU A 68 -13.22 -18.13 -10.27
N GLU A 69 -12.75 -19.08 -11.09
CA GLU A 69 -11.41 -19.08 -11.66
C GLU A 69 -11.50 -19.31 -13.17
N TYR A 70 -10.80 -18.47 -13.92
CA TYR A 70 -10.82 -18.42 -15.37
C TYR A 70 -9.40 -18.49 -15.92
N GLY A 71 -9.19 -19.37 -16.89
CA GLY A 71 -7.91 -19.53 -17.57
C GLY A 71 -7.85 -18.83 -18.93
N PRO A 72 -6.71 -18.90 -19.66
CA PRO A 72 -6.50 -18.16 -20.89
C PRO A 72 -7.51 -18.44 -22.02
N LYS A 73 -8.20 -19.60 -21.96
CA LYS A 73 -9.19 -19.99 -22.98
C LYS A 73 -10.56 -19.35 -22.76
N ASP A 74 -10.85 -18.98 -21.53
CA ASP A 74 -12.14 -18.44 -21.10
C ASP A 74 -12.07 -16.91 -20.96
N LEU A 75 -10.88 -16.33 -21.08
CA LEU A 75 -10.61 -14.92 -20.93
C LEU A 75 -10.47 -14.19 -22.28
N PRO A 76 -10.86 -12.90 -22.35
CA PRO A 76 -10.50 -12.05 -23.46
C PRO A 76 -8.97 -11.87 -23.53
N ASP A 77 -8.46 -11.71 -24.75
CA ASP A 77 -7.07 -11.28 -24.95
C ASP A 77 -6.96 -9.83 -24.52
N LYS A 78 -6.40 -9.61 -23.31
CA LYS A 78 -6.10 -8.28 -22.77
C LYS A 78 -4.59 -8.13 -22.71
N VAL A 79 -4.11 -6.96 -23.15
CA VAL A 79 -2.70 -6.61 -23.14
C VAL A 79 -2.51 -5.33 -22.36
N ALA A 80 -1.62 -5.39 -21.36
CA ALA A 80 -1.13 -4.24 -20.64
C ALA A 80 0.25 -3.83 -21.15
N THR A 81 0.48 -2.53 -21.27
CA THR A 81 1.81 -1.95 -21.50
C THR A 81 2.05 -0.83 -20.49
N PHE A 82 3.31 -0.58 -20.17
CA PHE A 82 3.70 0.40 -19.17
C PHE A 82 4.67 1.42 -19.77
N GLU A 83 4.39 2.70 -19.61
CA GLU A 83 5.28 3.80 -19.98
C GLU A 83 5.71 4.57 -18.74
N THR A 84 7.02 4.75 -18.54
CA THR A 84 7.54 5.59 -17.45
C THR A 84 7.29 7.07 -17.76
N ILE A 85 6.43 7.70 -16.98
CA ILE A 85 6.09 9.13 -17.12
C ILE A 85 6.68 10.01 -16.01
N GLY A 86 7.28 9.39 -14.99
CA GLY A 86 7.97 10.07 -13.90
C GLY A 86 8.81 9.12 -13.06
N ASP A 87 9.55 9.65 -12.08
CA ASP A 87 10.31 8.82 -11.14
C ASP A 87 9.31 7.93 -10.36
N GLY A 88 9.31 6.63 -10.67
CA GLY A 88 8.39 5.62 -10.14
C GLY A 88 6.92 5.96 -10.33
N ILE A 89 6.58 6.64 -11.43
CA ILE A 89 5.22 6.89 -11.88
C ILE A 89 5.13 6.38 -13.31
N TYR A 90 4.13 5.55 -13.57
CA TYR A 90 3.91 4.86 -14.83
C TYR A 90 2.51 5.18 -15.34
N SER A 91 2.39 5.26 -16.66
CA SER A 91 1.13 5.14 -17.37
C SER A 91 0.96 3.67 -17.76
N MET A 92 -0.10 3.03 -17.27
CA MET A 92 -0.48 1.68 -17.66
C MET A 92 -1.59 1.78 -18.71
N HIS A 93 -1.30 1.33 -19.92
CA HIS A 93 -2.33 1.15 -20.94
C HIS A 93 -2.87 -0.27 -20.86
N LEU A 94 -4.15 -0.41 -20.56
CA LEU A 94 -4.87 -1.68 -20.55
C LEU A 94 -6.07 -1.52 -21.48
N ASP A 95 -6.07 -2.27 -22.58
CA ASP A 95 -7.04 -2.13 -23.69
C ASP A 95 -7.09 -0.71 -24.26
N ASP A 96 -8.23 0.00 -24.16
CA ASP A 96 -8.43 1.37 -24.63
C ASP A 96 -8.35 2.42 -23.51
N LYS A 97 -8.00 1.99 -22.29
CA LYS A 97 -7.90 2.84 -21.11
C LYS A 97 -6.44 3.05 -20.68
N GLU A 98 -6.21 4.19 -20.06
CA GLU A 98 -4.92 4.60 -19.51
C GLU A 98 -5.09 4.79 -18.01
N TYR A 99 -4.19 4.26 -17.20
CA TYR A 99 -4.27 4.32 -15.73
C TYR A 99 -2.96 4.82 -15.16
N ILE A 100 -3.02 5.74 -14.19
CA ILE A 100 -1.82 6.18 -13.50
C ILE A 100 -1.46 5.19 -12.39
N CYS A 101 -0.21 4.73 -12.44
CA CYS A 101 0.37 3.80 -11.49
C CYS A 101 1.53 4.45 -10.73
N VAL A 102 1.58 4.26 -9.41
CA VAL A 102 2.72 4.69 -8.58
C VAL A 102 3.44 3.48 -8.00
N ALA A 103 4.76 3.42 -8.20
CA ALA A 103 5.56 2.27 -7.80
C ALA A 103 6.39 2.55 -6.53
N ASN A 104 6.48 1.51 -5.70
CA ASN A 104 7.34 1.41 -4.55
C ASN A 104 7.99 0.02 -4.51
N ASN A 105 9.26 -0.07 -4.90
CA ASN A 105 9.97 -1.33 -5.10
C ASN A 105 9.22 -2.22 -6.11
N ASN A 106 8.88 -3.46 -5.76
CA ASN A 106 8.21 -4.43 -6.64
C ASN A 106 6.68 -4.35 -6.63
N THR A 107 6.12 -3.29 -6.03
CA THR A 107 4.69 -3.10 -5.87
C THR A 107 4.28 -1.75 -6.44
N MET A 108 3.15 -1.70 -7.16
CA MET A 108 2.53 -0.48 -7.66
C MET A 108 1.08 -0.38 -7.19
N MET A 109 0.53 0.84 -7.17
CA MET A 109 -0.87 1.08 -6.86
C MET A 109 -1.52 1.95 -7.94
N THR A 110 -2.80 1.73 -8.20
CA THR A 110 -3.66 2.52 -9.10
C THR A 110 -5.12 2.54 -8.59
N GLY A 111 -5.93 3.50 -9.04
CA GLY A 111 -7.31 3.69 -8.58
C GLY A 111 -8.27 2.53 -8.90
N GLY A 112 -7.88 1.63 -9.79
CA GLY A 112 -8.71 0.53 -10.30
C GLY A 112 -8.18 0.14 -11.67
N VAL A 113 -8.63 -0.97 -12.23
CA VAL A 113 -8.19 -1.45 -13.55
C VAL A 113 -9.34 -1.71 -14.53
N ASP A 114 -10.55 -1.28 -14.17
CA ASP A 114 -11.76 -1.21 -15.00
C ASP A 114 -12.86 -0.39 -14.29
N GLU A 115 -14.11 -0.52 -14.71
CA GLU A 115 -15.25 0.16 -14.07
C GLU A 115 -15.82 -0.62 -12.86
N PHE A 116 -15.39 -1.86 -12.64
CA PHE A 116 -15.87 -2.78 -11.60
C PHE A 116 -14.86 -2.97 -10.47
N THR A 117 -13.70 -2.32 -10.54
CA THR A 117 -12.65 -2.43 -9.54
C THR A 117 -12.35 -1.07 -8.94
N SER A 118 -12.09 -1.06 -7.63
CA SER A 118 -11.45 0.08 -6.95
C SER A 118 -9.98 -0.25 -6.68
N THR A 119 -9.31 0.53 -5.81
CA THR A 119 -7.89 0.46 -5.47
C THR A 119 -7.24 -0.88 -5.81
N SER A 120 -6.32 -0.85 -6.76
CA SER A 120 -5.66 -2.03 -7.31
C SER A 120 -4.16 -1.98 -7.02
N VAL A 121 -3.64 -3.11 -6.54
CA VAL A 121 -2.23 -3.27 -6.20
C VAL A 121 -1.59 -4.27 -7.17
N LEU A 122 -0.55 -3.83 -7.86
CA LEU A 122 0.18 -4.62 -8.83
C LEU A 122 1.52 -5.05 -8.24
N THR A 123 1.75 -6.35 -8.10
CA THR A 123 3.02 -6.89 -7.59
C THR A 123 3.69 -7.75 -8.64
N LYS A 124 4.97 -7.45 -8.93
CA LYS A 124 5.78 -8.29 -9.81
C LYS A 124 6.31 -9.50 -9.03
N ILE A 125 5.94 -10.70 -9.48
CA ILE A 125 6.40 -11.98 -8.93
C ILE A 125 7.07 -12.76 -10.05
N GLY A 126 8.41 -12.80 -10.04
CA GLY A 126 9.18 -13.40 -11.13
C GLY A 126 8.90 -12.67 -12.45
N GLU A 127 8.43 -13.42 -13.46
CA GLU A 127 8.07 -12.93 -14.80
C GLU A 127 6.57 -12.66 -14.96
N ALA A 128 5.81 -12.61 -13.85
CA ALA A 128 4.39 -12.29 -13.83
C ALA A 128 4.11 -11.00 -13.05
N ILE A 129 3.03 -10.31 -13.42
CA ILE A 129 2.41 -9.25 -12.61
C ILE A 129 1.09 -9.79 -12.09
N VAL A 130 0.93 -9.76 -10.77
CA VAL A 130 -0.35 -10.03 -10.11
C VAL A 130 -1.00 -8.69 -9.79
N VAL A 131 -2.22 -8.47 -10.26
CA VAL A 131 -3.05 -7.32 -9.96
C VAL A 131 -4.14 -7.77 -8.99
N SER A 132 -4.17 -7.17 -7.82
CA SER A 132 -5.07 -7.50 -6.73
C SER A 132 -5.98 -6.31 -6.46
N SER A 133 -7.30 -6.54 -6.51
CA SER A 133 -8.29 -5.47 -6.56
C SER A 133 -9.48 -5.76 -5.65
N PHE A 134 -10.13 -4.72 -5.14
CA PHE A 134 -11.48 -4.81 -4.61
C PHE A 134 -12.50 -4.69 -5.74
N LEU A 135 -13.59 -5.44 -5.63
CA LEU A 135 -14.74 -5.33 -6.53
C LEU A 135 -15.64 -4.19 -6.04
N SER A 136 -16.09 -3.32 -6.96
CA SER A 136 -16.87 -2.12 -6.64
C SER A 136 -18.38 -2.34 -6.70
N ASP A 137 -18.83 -3.47 -7.23
CA ASP A 137 -20.23 -3.88 -7.30
C ASP A 137 -20.65 -4.87 -6.20
N GLU A 138 -19.68 -5.48 -5.51
CA GLU A 138 -19.90 -6.42 -4.41
C GLU A 138 -18.80 -6.35 -3.35
N ALA A 139 -19.06 -6.89 -2.15
CA ALA A 139 -18.02 -7.05 -1.12
C ALA A 139 -17.11 -8.23 -1.48
N GLY A 140 -16.27 -8.02 -2.50
CA GLY A 140 -15.47 -9.05 -3.14
C GLY A 140 -14.08 -8.56 -3.52
N VAL A 141 -13.26 -9.51 -3.96
CA VAL A 141 -11.90 -9.25 -4.44
C VAL A 141 -11.63 -10.01 -5.72
N ALA A 142 -10.69 -9.50 -6.51
CA ALA A 142 -10.20 -10.16 -7.71
C ALA A 142 -8.67 -10.21 -7.77
N SER A 143 -8.16 -11.28 -8.36
CA SER A 143 -6.75 -11.47 -8.70
C SER A 143 -6.63 -11.70 -10.20
N THR A 144 -5.92 -10.79 -10.87
CA THR A 144 -5.58 -10.86 -12.29
C THR A 144 -4.10 -11.15 -12.45
N ILE A 145 -3.74 -12.09 -13.32
CA ILE A 145 -2.34 -12.43 -13.60
C ILE A 145 -2.00 -12.09 -15.04
N LEU A 146 -0.96 -11.28 -15.19
CA LEU A 146 -0.38 -10.89 -16.48
C LEU A 146 1.00 -11.53 -16.64
N GLU A 147 1.31 -12.01 -17.85
CA GLU A 147 2.61 -12.60 -18.20
C GLU A 147 3.20 -11.94 -19.46
N ARG A 148 4.52 -11.76 -19.50
CA ARG A 148 5.23 -11.22 -20.67
C ARG A 148 5.33 -12.26 -21.80
N GLN A 149 4.94 -11.88 -23.03
CA GLN A 149 4.89 -12.82 -24.17
C GLN A 149 6.27 -13.37 -24.61
N ASP A 150 7.32 -12.55 -24.42
CA ASP A 150 8.66 -12.76 -24.96
C ASP A 150 9.64 -13.47 -23.99
N SER A 151 9.18 -13.94 -22.83
CA SER A 151 10.07 -14.67 -21.92
C SER A 151 10.47 -16.01 -22.55
N GLU A 152 11.78 -16.23 -22.74
CA GLU A 152 12.32 -17.52 -23.22
C GLU A 152 11.96 -18.68 -22.25
N ASP A 153 11.69 -18.32 -20.99
CA ASP A 153 11.12 -19.14 -19.94
C ASP A 153 9.62 -18.82 -19.77
N ARG A 154 8.80 -19.09 -20.81
CA ARG A 154 7.34 -19.06 -20.65
C ARG A 154 6.98 -19.79 -19.38
N LEU A 155 6.45 -19.06 -18.42
CA LEU A 155 5.76 -19.67 -17.32
C LEU A 155 4.53 -20.31 -17.99
N GLN A 156 4.59 -21.62 -18.25
CA GLN A 156 3.38 -22.42 -18.21
C GLN A 156 2.84 -22.49 -16.77
N ALA A 157 3.02 -21.44 -15.98
CA ALA A 157 2.53 -21.35 -14.64
C ALA A 157 1.03 -21.22 -14.76
N GLU A 158 0.35 -22.28 -14.34
CA GLU A 158 -1.01 -22.13 -13.89
C GLU A 158 -0.99 -21.03 -12.81
N SER A 159 -2.02 -20.18 -12.75
CA SER A 159 -2.25 -19.19 -11.68
C SER A 159 -1.83 -19.70 -10.30
N ARG A 160 -2.11 -20.99 -10.08
CA ARG A 160 -1.74 -21.80 -8.93
C ARG A 160 -0.27 -21.79 -8.60
N ASP A 161 0.66 -21.83 -9.56
CA ASP A 161 2.11 -21.89 -9.32
C ASP A 161 2.72 -20.51 -9.01
N VAL A 162 2.18 -19.44 -9.60
CA VAL A 162 2.61 -18.04 -9.30
C VAL A 162 2.19 -17.66 -7.88
N LEU A 163 1.01 -18.13 -7.49
CA LEU A 163 0.40 -17.86 -6.18
C LEU A 163 0.57 -19.02 -5.20
N ALA A 164 1.27 -20.10 -5.61
CA ALA A 164 1.44 -21.33 -4.83
C ALA A 164 2.10 -21.06 -3.48
N GLU A 165 1.65 -21.83 -2.50
CA GLU A 165 1.94 -21.75 -1.07
C GLU A 165 3.43 -21.63 -0.74
N GLU A 166 3.82 -20.50 -0.15
CA GLU A 166 4.61 -20.58 1.07
C GLU A 166 3.62 -20.89 2.19
N SER A 167 3.82 -21.96 2.93
CA SER A 167 2.96 -22.29 4.07
C SER A 167 3.10 -21.19 5.12
N TYR A 168 2.19 -20.21 5.13
CA TYR A 168 2.14 -19.14 6.14
C TYR A 168 1.67 -19.63 7.52
N GLY A 169 1.68 -20.94 7.76
CA GLY A 169 1.12 -21.57 8.96
C GLY A 169 -0.41 -21.57 9.03
N LEU A 170 -1.11 -21.24 7.93
CA LEU A 170 -2.57 -21.30 7.85
C LEU A 170 -3.06 -22.63 7.31
N ASN A 171 -4.24 -23.06 7.76
CA ASN A 171 -4.94 -24.24 7.24
C ASN A 171 -6.44 -23.96 7.17
N GLU A 172 -7.10 -24.46 6.13
CA GLU A 172 -8.56 -24.45 6.04
C GLU A 172 -9.20 -25.15 7.25
N GLY A 173 -10.24 -24.53 7.81
CA GLY A 173 -10.89 -24.93 9.06
C GLY A 173 -10.08 -24.63 10.32
N GLY A 174 -8.90 -24.02 10.20
CA GLY A 174 -8.09 -23.58 11.34
C GLY A 174 -8.77 -22.44 12.10
N VAL A 175 -8.78 -22.55 13.43
CA VAL A 175 -9.28 -21.51 14.34
C VAL A 175 -8.09 -20.93 15.11
N TYR A 176 -7.96 -19.62 15.06
CA TYR A 176 -6.86 -18.85 15.64
C TYR A 176 -7.43 -17.92 16.69
N GLU A 177 -7.13 -18.17 17.95
CA GLU A 177 -7.55 -17.31 19.05
C GLU A 177 -6.75 -16.00 19.03
N ALA A 178 -7.42 -14.90 19.35
CA ALA A 178 -6.75 -13.62 19.54
C ALA A 178 -5.87 -13.67 20.80
N PHE A 179 -4.67 -13.12 20.71
CA PHE A 179 -3.82 -12.81 21.86
C PHE A 179 -3.63 -11.30 22.07
N ILE A 180 -4.00 -10.49 21.07
CA ILE A 180 -4.15 -9.05 21.16
C ILE A 180 -5.49 -8.70 20.48
N ALA A 181 -6.30 -7.87 21.13
CA ALA A 181 -7.47 -7.25 20.53
C ALA A 181 -7.61 -5.84 21.11
N ASN A 182 -7.13 -4.83 20.39
CA ASN A 182 -7.06 -3.46 20.86
C ASN A 182 -7.87 -2.55 19.96
N GLN A 183 -8.65 -1.67 20.58
CA GLN A 183 -9.22 -0.50 19.94
C GLN A 183 -8.40 0.72 20.34
N TYR A 184 -7.85 1.43 19.35
CA TYR A 184 -7.08 2.65 19.53
C TYR A 184 -8.02 3.82 19.28
N THR A 185 -8.24 4.61 20.34
CA THR A 185 -9.11 5.80 20.33
C THR A 185 -8.32 7.02 20.79
N LYS A 186 -8.88 8.22 20.58
CA LYS A 186 -8.34 9.47 21.13
C LYS A 186 -8.17 9.46 22.66
N ASP A 187 -8.98 8.67 23.37
CA ASP A 187 -8.96 8.58 24.83
C ASP A 187 -7.96 7.54 25.35
N GLY A 188 -7.40 6.72 24.46
CA GLY A 188 -6.41 5.70 24.77
C GLY A 188 -6.68 4.35 24.08
N ILE A 189 -5.95 3.33 24.52
CA ILE A 189 -6.18 1.95 24.08
C ILE A 189 -7.26 1.34 24.97
N VAL A 190 -8.28 0.76 24.35
CA VAL A 190 -9.25 -0.12 24.99
C VAL A 190 -8.89 -1.56 24.62
N ASP A 191 -8.72 -2.40 25.64
CA ASP A 191 -8.41 -3.82 25.48
C ASP A 191 -9.72 -4.61 25.40
N HIS A 192 -9.89 -5.35 24.31
CA HIS A 192 -11.03 -6.17 23.98
C HIS A 192 -10.70 -7.68 23.98
N LEU A 193 -9.54 -8.08 24.51
CA LEU A 193 -9.12 -9.48 24.53
C LEU A 193 -10.09 -10.36 25.35
N SER A 194 -10.79 -9.79 26.32
CA SER A 194 -11.82 -10.52 27.09
C SER A 194 -13.05 -10.94 26.28
N GLU A 195 -13.21 -10.44 25.06
CA GLU A 195 -14.34 -10.74 24.17
C GLU A 195 -14.17 -12.08 23.40
N ASN A 196 -13.18 -12.90 23.77
CA ASN A 196 -12.89 -14.22 23.17
C ASN A 196 -12.86 -14.19 21.64
N ARG A 197 -12.20 -13.17 21.08
CA ARG A 197 -12.10 -13.00 19.63
C ARG A 197 -11.31 -14.14 19.02
N SER A 198 -11.78 -14.64 17.89
CA SER A 198 -11.12 -15.68 17.12
C SER A 198 -11.28 -15.45 15.62
N LEU A 199 -10.38 -16.02 14.85
CA LEU A 199 -10.41 -15.99 13.39
C LEU A 199 -10.46 -17.42 12.87
N THR A 200 -11.44 -17.71 12.02
CA THR A 200 -11.59 -19.01 11.37
C THR A 200 -11.24 -18.88 9.90
N ILE A 201 -10.29 -19.67 9.42
CA ILE A 201 -10.00 -19.75 7.99
C ILE A 201 -11.04 -20.67 7.35
N ASN A 202 -11.94 -20.10 6.57
CA ASN A 202 -13.05 -20.83 5.98
C ASN A 202 -12.63 -21.60 4.72
N ARG A 203 -11.79 -20.99 3.88
CA ARG A 203 -11.32 -21.56 2.61
C ARG A 203 -10.05 -20.85 2.14
N ILE A 204 -9.14 -21.61 1.54
CA ILE A 204 -7.91 -21.07 0.93
C ILE A 204 -7.93 -21.40 -0.55
N GLU A 205 -7.85 -20.37 -1.40
CA GLU A 205 -7.74 -20.49 -2.85
C GLU A 205 -6.45 -19.82 -3.33
N PRO A 206 -5.99 -20.08 -4.56
CA PRO A 206 -4.82 -19.41 -5.13
C PRO A 206 -4.96 -17.89 -5.09
N GLY A 207 -4.20 -17.24 -4.20
CA GLY A 207 -4.20 -15.79 -4.02
C GLY A 207 -5.46 -15.18 -3.39
N ILE A 208 -6.45 -15.98 -2.99
CA ILE A 208 -7.67 -15.52 -2.33
C ILE A 208 -7.91 -16.33 -1.05
N LEU A 209 -8.18 -15.63 0.05
CA LEU A 209 -8.41 -16.21 1.38
C LEU A 209 -9.80 -15.81 1.87
N PHE A 210 -10.57 -16.79 2.35
CA PHE A 210 -11.86 -16.55 2.99
C PHE A 210 -11.75 -16.85 4.48
N TYR A 211 -12.10 -15.90 5.33
CA TYR A 211 -12.08 -16.08 6.78
C TYR A 211 -13.24 -15.38 7.44
N ASN A 212 -13.61 -15.84 8.63
CA ASN A 212 -14.53 -15.11 9.50
C ASN A 212 -13.79 -14.63 10.75
N SER A 213 -14.02 -13.39 11.14
CA SER A 213 -13.62 -12.87 12.44
C SER A 213 -14.83 -12.88 13.37
N HIS A 214 -14.69 -13.62 14.48
CA HIS A 214 -15.70 -13.74 15.52
C HIS A 214 -15.36 -12.86 16.72
N GLY A 215 -16.39 -12.23 17.30
CA GLY A 215 -16.35 -11.55 18.60
C GLY A 215 -17.70 -11.60 19.30
N ASP A 216 -17.76 -11.21 20.58
CA ASP A 216 -18.97 -11.32 21.41
C ASP A 216 -20.23 -10.62 20.84
N GLN A 217 -20.07 -9.67 19.92
CA GLN A 217 -21.17 -8.85 19.40
C GLN A 217 -21.32 -8.84 17.87
N THR A 218 -20.29 -9.24 17.12
CA THR A 218 -20.29 -9.18 15.65
C THR A 218 -19.42 -10.29 15.07
N ASP A 219 -19.97 -11.00 14.09
CA ASP A 219 -19.24 -11.92 13.23
C ASP A 219 -19.12 -11.28 11.84
N LEU A 220 -17.92 -11.26 11.27
CA LEU A 220 -17.64 -10.64 9.98
C LEU A 220 -17.01 -11.63 9.02
N ASP A 221 -17.64 -11.79 7.85
CA ASP A 221 -17.16 -12.63 6.75
C ASP A 221 -16.26 -11.79 5.85
N PHE A 222 -14.95 -12.06 5.93
CA PHE A 222 -13.95 -11.43 5.11
C PHE A 222 -13.54 -12.31 3.94
N VAL A 223 -13.35 -11.66 2.80
CA VAL A 223 -12.57 -12.20 1.70
C VAL A 223 -11.34 -11.31 1.47
N ALA A 224 -10.19 -11.93 1.28
CA ALA A 224 -8.92 -11.25 1.09
C ALA A 224 -8.20 -11.69 -0.17
N VAL A 225 -7.54 -10.74 -0.83
CA VAL A 225 -6.68 -10.98 -1.98
C VAL A 225 -5.23 -10.68 -1.63
N ARG A 226 -4.34 -11.54 -2.12
CA ARG A 226 -2.91 -11.47 -1.84
C ARG A 226 -2.26 -10.31 -2.58
N ILE A 227 -1.45 -9.52 -1.89
CA ILE A 227 -0.66 -8.43 -2.47
C ILE A 227 0.82 -8.82 -2.55
N SER A 228 1.34 -9.45 -1.51
CA SER A 228 2.74 -9.87 -1.37
C SER A 228 2.78 -11.31 -0.82
N PRO A 229 3.95 -11.93 -0.59
CA PRO A 229 4.03 -13.18 0.16
C PRO A 229 3.17 -13.19 1.42
N ASN A 230 3.34 -12.21 2.30
CA ASN A 230 2.69 -12.23 3.61
C ASN A 230 1.55 -11.22 3.74
N ASP A 231 1.37 -10.33 2.76
CA ASP A 231 0.47 -9.18 2.86
C ASP A 231 -0.74 -9.33 1.94
N TRP A 232 -1.91 -8.97 2.47
CA TRP A 232 -3.22 -9.15 1.85
C TRP A 232 -4.10 -7.92 2.09
N MET A 233 -5.04 -7.70 1.18
CA MET A 233 -6.12 -6.73 1.28
C MET A 233 -7.41 -7.49 1.47
N ALA A 234 -8.19 -7.17 2.49
CA ALA A 234 -9.44 -7.86 2.82
C ALA A 234 -10.62 -6.91 2.88
N ILE A 235 -11.80 -7.41 2.54
CA ILE A 235 -13.06 -6.68 2.59
C ILE A 235 -14.16 -7.53 3.22
N SER A 236 -15.01 -6.90 4.00
CA SER A 236 -16.22 -7.47 4.60
C SER A 236 -17.38 -6.50 4.47
N ASN A 237 -18.59 -7.03 4.32
CA ASN A 237 -19.82 -6.24 4.42
C ASN A 237 -20.19 -6.05 5.91
N TYR A 238 -20.20 -4.80 6.37
CA TYR A 238 -20.53 -4.40 7.74
C TYR A 238 -21.92 -3.74 7.78
N ASP A 239 -22.97 -4.52 7.53
CA ASP A 239 -24.37 -4.09 7.52
C ASP A 239 -24.75 -2.93 6.55
N TYR A 240 -25.90 -3.06 5.88
CA TYR A 240 -26.54 -1.99 5.09
C TYR A 240 -25.67 -1.33 3.99
N GLY A 241 -24.72 -2.06 3.39
CA GLY A 241 -23.88 -1.53 2.31
C GLY A 241 -22.69 -0.70 2.80
N THR A 242 -22.36 -0.78 4.09
CA THR A 242 -21.09 -0.30 4.62
C THR A 242 -20.05 -1.39 4.43
N TRP A 243 -18.88 -1.06 3.91
CA TRP A 243 -17.80 -2.01 3.75
C TRP A 243 -16.70 -1.69 4.74
N LEU A 244 -16.17 -2.74 5.34
CA LEU A 244 -15.00 -2.66 6.18
C LEU A 244 -13.85 -3.27 5.41
N ILE A 245 -12.78 -2.50 5.29
CA ILE A 245 -11.55 -2.92 4.65
C ILE A 245 -10.51 -3.16 5.74
N ASP A 246 -9.73 -4.20 5.54
CA ASP A 246 -8.75 -4.69 6.50
C ASP A 246 -7.45 -5.01 5.77
N MET A 247 -6.36 -4.49 6.30
CA MET A 247 -5.03 -4.88 5.86
C MET A 247 -4.61 -6.08 6.68
N VAL A 248 -4.24 -7.17 6.00
CA VAL A 248 -3.93 -8.44 6.67
C VAL A 248 -2.49 -8.83 6.41
N HIS A 249 -1.75 -9.12 7.48
CA HIS A 249 -0.42 -9.71 7.39
C HIS A 249 -0.42 -11.09 8.03
N ILE A 250 0.24 -12.05 7.39
CA ILE A 250 0.29 -13.43 7.85
C ILE A 250 1.73 -13.91 7.82
N GLU A 251 2.27 -14.25 8.99
CA GLU A 251 3.63 -14.78 9.13
C GLU A 251 3.67 -15.86 10.23
N ASP A 252 4.25 -17.02 9.92
CA ASP A 252 4.45 -18.14 10.86
C ASP A 252 3.19 -18.62 11.64
N GLY A 253 2.00 -18.46 11.04
CA GLY A 253 0.70 -18.80 11.62
C GLY A 253 0.15 -17.74 12.57
N VAL A 254 0.75 -16.54 12.58
CA VAL A 254 0.22 -15.35 13.24
C VAL A 254 -0.49 -14.50 12.19
N VAL A 255 -1.74 -14.14 12.46
CA VAL A 255 -2.54 -13.26 11.59
C VAL A 255 -2.66 -11.90 12.27
N TYR A 256 -2.30 -10.84 11.56
CA TYR A 256 -2.45 -9.46 11.98
C TYR A 256 -3.51 -8.81 11.13
N THR A 257 -4.50 -8.22 11.79
CA THR A 257 -5.57 -7.44 11.15
C THR A 257 -5.49 -6.02 11.68
N ALA A 258 -5.72 -5.05 10.80
CA ALA A 258 -6.05 -3.70 11.21
C ALA A 258 -7.09 -3.08 10.30
N SER A 259 -8.19 -2.68 10.92
CA SER A 259 -9.32 -2.03 10.27
C SER A 259 -9.46 -0.61 10.81
N TYR A 260 -9.83 0.31 9.93
CA TYR A 260 -9.99 1.72 10.25
C TYR A 260 -11.43 2.13 10.03
N ASP A 261 -12.06 2.65 11.08
CA ASP A 261 -13.41 3.16 11.03
C ASP A 261 -13.41 4.67 11.35
N ASN A 262 -14.27 5.42 10.66
CA ASN A 262 -14.51 6.83 10.93
C ASN A 262 -15.95 7.00 11.44
N THR A 263 -16.24 6.38 12.58
CA THR A 263 -17.55 6.52 13.23
C THR A 263 -17.61 7.88 13.95
N ASN A 264 -18.53 8.74 13.51
CA ASN A 264 -18.82 10.06 14.08
C ASN A 264 -17.66 11.10 14.01
N GLY A 265 -16.73 10.96 13.06
CA GLY A 265 -15.63 11.91 12.88
C GLY A 265 -14.43 11.68 13.80
N ASP A 266 -14.46 10.62 14.61
CA ASP A 266 -13.31 10.11 15.34
C ASP A 266 -12.78 8.87 14.59
N ILE A 267 -11.49 8.85 14.27
CA ILE A 267 -10.86 7.68 13.66
C ILE A 267 -10.63 6.64 14.76
N GLU A 268 -11.24 5.48 14.60
CA GLU A 268 -11.06 4.31 15.45
C GLU A 268 -10.22 3.29 14.69
N LEU A 269 -9.07 2.94 15.26
CA LEU A 269 -8.22 1.89 14.73
C LEU A 269 -8.42 0.62 15.54
N TRP A 270 -8.85 -0.45 14.89
CA TRP A 270 -8.98 -1.77 15.49
C TRP A 270 -7.82 -2.65 15.07
N GLN A 271 -7.13 -3.25 16.04
CA GLN A 271 -6.09 -4.24 15.80
C GLN A 271 -6.47 -5.54 16.47
N VAL A 272 -6.39 -6.64 15.72
CA VAL A 272 -6.47 -7.98 16.31
C VAL A 272 -5.32 -8.83 15.78
N CYS A 273 -4.58 -9.47 16.71
CA CYS A 273 -3.57 -10.45 16.38
C CYS A 273 -4.02 -11.82 16.86
N TYR A 274 -4.05 -12.78 15.93
CA TYR A 274 -4.49 -14.14 16.17
C TYR A 274 -3.32 -15.13 16.07
N GLY A 275 -3.37 -16.23 16.83
CA GLY A 275 -2.38 -17.31 16.77
C GLY A 275 -1.45 -17.36 17.98
N ASP A 276 -0.16 -17.65 17.74
CA ASP A 276 0.83 -17.88 18.80
C ASP A 276 1.65 -16.61 19.09
N GLU A 277 1.37 -15.94 20.22
CA GLU A 277 2.07 -14.73 20.67
C GLU A 277 3.60 -14.89 20.67
N SER A 278 4.14 -16.08 20.93
CA SER A 278 5.59 -16.30 20.99
C SER A 278 6.30 -16.12 19.64
N LYS A 279 5.53 -16.14 18.55
CA LYS A 279 6.00 -15.90 17.18
C LYS A 279 5.68 -14.49 16.70
N ALA A 280 4.93 -13.71 17.48
CA ALA A 280 4.49 -12.40 17.06
C ALA A 280 5.67 -11.43 16.93
N VAL A 281 5.80 -10.84 15.75
CA VAL A 281 6.68 -9.73 15.45
C VAL A 281 6.12 -8.42 16.02
N LYS A 282 7.01 -7.57 16.54
CA LYS A 282 6.66 -6.30 17.22
C LYS A 282 7.35 -5.12 16.54
N ALA A 283 6.69 -3.96 16.58
CA ALA A 283 7.26 -2.73 16.07
C ALA A 283 8.49 -2.28 16.88
N PRO A 284 9.43 -1.55 16.25
CA PRO A 284 10.57 -0.97 16.95
C PRO A 284 10.10 0.18 17.85
N SER A 285 10.47 0.12 19.13
CA SER A 285 9.99 1.04 20.17
C SER A 285 10.48 2.49 20.04
N ASN A 286 11.43 2.77 19.14
CA ASN A 286 12.02 4.08 18.95
C ASN A 286 11.43 4.87 17.77
N LEU A 287 10.28 4.44 17.23
CA LEU A 287 9.59 5.16 16.15
C LEU A 287 8.65 6.27 16.66
N SER A 288 8.07 6.11 17.85
CA SER A 288 7.13 7.08 18.41
C SER A 288 7.73 8.49 18.51
N GLY A 289 6.96 9.49 18.10
CA GLY A 289 7.33 10.90 18.08
C GLY A 289 8.28 11.31 16.96
N LYS A 290 8.59 10.41 16.00
CA LYS A 290 9.38 10.78 14.83
C LYS A 290 8.51 11.51 13.81
N ARG A 291 9.03 12.66 13.35
CA ARG A 291 8.48 13.43 12.24
C ARG A 291 9.39 13.31 11.03
N TYR A 292 8.79 13.14 9.87
CA TYR A 292 9.47 13.13 8.60
C TYR A 292 8.87 14.21 7.70
N GLU A 293 9.72 14.90 6.97
CA GLU A 293 9.35 15.94 6.01
C GLU A 293 9.71 15.45 4.61
N GLY A 294 8.87 15.77 3.64
CA GLY A 294 8.96 15.22 2.31
C GLY A 294 8.27 16.06 1.26
N THR A 295 8.22 15.48 0.08
CA THR A 295 7.48 16.03 -1.07
C THR A 295 6.46 15.00 -1.54
N PHE A 296 5.31 15.48 -1.97
CA PHE A 296 4.29 14.65 -2.61
C PHE A 296 4.11 15.05 -4.08
N ASN A 297 3.78 14.05 -4.89
CA ASN A 297 3.21 14.22 -6.23
C ASN A 297 1.89 13.46 -6.24
N ALA A 298 0.84 14.10 -6.72
CA ALA A 298 -0.49 13.52 -6.83
C ALA A 298 -1.04 13.68 -8.25
N TYR A 299 -1.80 12.69 -8.70
CA TYR A 299 -2.58 12.71 -9.93
C TYR A 299 -4.03 12.49 -9.56
N VAL A 300 -4.91 13.38 -9.98
CA VAL A 300 -6.35 13.19 -9.88
C VAL A 300 -6.81 12.67 -11.22
N GLU A 301 -7.40 11.48 -11.25
CA GLU A 301 -7.97 10.88 -12.45
C GLU A 301 -9.44 10.51 -12.24
N GLU A 302 -10.17 10.42 -13.35
CA GLU A 302 -11.52 9.88 -13.40
C GLU A 302 -11.60 9.02 -14.67
N ASN A 303 -11.95 7.73 -14.52
CA ASN A 303 -12.07 6.79 -15.64
C ASN A 303 -10.83 6.73 -16.57
N GLY A 304 -9.64 6.88 -16.00
CA GLY A 304 -8.37 6.86 -16.74
C GLY A 304 -7.99 8.18 -17.43
N GLU A 305 -8.76 9.26 -17.23
CA GLU A 305 -8.38 10.60 -17.66
C GLU A 305 -7.78 11.39 -16.50
N VAL A 306 -6.53 11.87 -16.64
CA VAL A 306 -5.91 12.76 -15.66
C VAL A 306 -6.55 14.15 -15.72
N LEU A 307 -7.32 14.48 -14.70
CA LEU A 307 -8.02 15.76 -14.57
C LEU A 307 -7.08 16.87 -14.09
N ARG A 308 -6.20 16.56 -13.13
CA ARG A 308 -5.20 17.51 -12.60
C ARG A 308 -4.03 16.80 -11.94
N SER A 309 -2.90 17.50 -11.84
CA SER A 309 -1.72 17.07 -11.09
C SER A 309 -1.40 18.08 -10.00
N MET A 310 -0.88 17.60 -8.87
CA MET A 310 -0.56 18.42 -7.70
C MET A 310 0.82 18.04 -7.17
N ASP A 311 1.60 19.02 -6.76
CA ASP A 311 2.88 18.82 -6.09
C ASP A 311 2.98 19.73 -4.86
N GLY A 312 3.81 19.32 -3.89
CA GLY A 312 4.01 20.15 -2.71
C GLY A 312 4.83 19.51 -1.61
N GLU A 313 4.93 20.23 -0.50
CA GLU A 313 5.53 19.75 0.73
C GLU A 313 4.50 18.96 1.54
N VAL A 314 4.95 17.88 2.17
CA VAL A 314 4.15 17.00 3.00
C VAL A 314 4.99 16.57 4.20
N ALA A 315 4.34 16.28 5.32
CA ALA A 315 5.03 15.68 6.45
C ALA A 315 4.22 14.51 7.01
N ILE A 316 4.90 13.55 7.62
CA ILE A 316 4.28 12.42 8.29
C ILE A 316 4.86 12.31 9.70
N SER A 317 4.01 12.18 10.70
CA SER A 317 4.39 11.99 12.10
C SER A 317 3.91 10.62 12.56
N PHE A 318 4.77 9.88 13.24
CA PHE A 318 4.38 8.69 13.99
C PHE A 318 4.07 9.11 15.41
N ASP A 319 2.83 9.52 15.65
CA ASP A 319 2.42 10.10 16.92
C ASP A 319 2.51 9.07 18.05
N ARG A 320 2.17 7.82 17.71
CA ARG A 320 2.26 6.70 18.62
C ARG A 320 2.65 5.42 17.89
N VAL A 321 3.58 4.66 18.48
CA VAL A 321 3.81 3.26 18.15
C VAL A 321 3.67 2.45 19.41
N ASP A 322 2.80 1.44 19.36
CA ASP A 322 2.63 0.52 20.48
C ASP A 322 3.77 -0.52 20.47
N SER A 323 4.67 -0.42 21.44
CA SER A 323 5.81 -1.34 21.54
C SER A 323 5.43 -2.79 21.86
N SER A 324 4.19 -3.04 22.30
CA SER A 324 3.68 -4.39 22.53
C SER A 324 3.08 -5.01 21.28
N THR A 325 2.78 -4.17 20.27
CA THR A 325 2.17 -4.56 19.00
C THR A 325 2.99 -4.00 17.83
N ASN A 326 2.36 -3.83 16.68
CA ASN A 326 2.91 -3.35 15.42
C ASN A 326 2.07 -2.19 14.85
N VAL A 327 1.14 -1.67 15.64
CA VAL A 327 0.27 -0.56 15.26
C VAL A 327 0.92 0.80 15.51
N MET A 328 0.66 1.68 14.56
CA MET A 328 1.09 3.07 14.54
C MET A 328 -0.12 3.98 14.37
N GLU A 329 -0.19 5.02 15.18
CA GLU A 329 -1.02 6.19 14.92
C GLU A 329 -0.16 7.20 14.16
N VAL A 330 -0.69 7.67 13.04
CA VAL A 330 0.07 8.45 12.06
C VAL A 330 -0.73 9.68 11.67
N THR A 331 -0.09 10.85 11.68
CA THR A 331 -0.66 12.06 11.08
C THR A 331 0.10 12.41 9.81
N LEU A 332 -0.61 12.48 8.69
CA LEU A 332 -0.12 13.03 7.43
C LEU A 332 -0.55 14.49 7.32
N TYR A 333 0.42 15.39 7.29
CA TYR A 333 0.23 16.84 7.13
C TYR A 333 0.37 17.19 5.66
N THR A 334 -0.74 17.54 5.00
CA THR A 334 -0.74 17.98 3.59
C THR A 334 -1.17 19.44 3.48
N LEU A 335 -0.97 20.05 2.30
CA LEU A 335 -1.43 21.42 2.02
C LEU A 335 -2.96 21.58 2.10
N GLU A 336 -3.69 20.49 1.88
CA GLU A 336 -5.16 20.47 1.81
C GLU A 336 -5.81 20.16 3.16
N GLY A 337 -5.02 19.62 4.11
CA GLY A 337 -5.47 19.30 5.46
C GLY A 337 -4.60 18.22 6.11
N ASP A 338 -4.74 18.09 7.42
CA ASP A 338 -4.13 17.00 8.17
C ASP A 338 -5.05 15.78 8.09
N SER A 339 -4.50 14.63 7.71
CA SER A 339 -5.19 13.35 7.73
C SER A 339 -4.65 12.53 8.88
N TYR A 340 -5.52 12.22 9.82
CA TYR A 340 -5.23 11.21 10.83
C TYR A 340 -5.41 9.84 10.19
N MET A 341 -4.49 8.95 10.50
CA MET A 341 -4.36 7.66 9.87
C MET A 341 -3.90 6.69 10.95
N GLY A 342 -4.06 5.40 10.69
CA GLY A 342 -3.16 4.48 11.33
C GLY A 342 -2.60 3.48 10.35
N ALA A 343 -1.56 2.83 10.82
CA ALA A 343 -0.79 1.92 10.02
C ALA A 343 -0.34 0.72 10.84
N MET A 344 -0.11 -0.40 10.16
CA MET A 344 0.59 -1.54 10.72
C MET A 344 1.99 -1.65 10.14
N LEU A 345 2.98 -1.88 10.99
CA LEU A 345 4.38 -1.96 10.64
C LEU A 345 4.92 -3.37 10.79
N PHE A 346 5.53 -3.88 9.72
CA PHE A 346 6.12 -5.21 9.67
C PHE A 346 7.58 -5.11 9.25
N PRO A 347 8.51 -5.83 9.90
CA PRO A 347 9.88 -5.94 9.40
C PRO A 347 9.91 -6.51 7.99
N ASN A 348 10.81 -5.99 7.18
CA ASN A 348 11.14 -6.57 5.89
C ASN A 348 12.67 -6.65 5.74
N GLY A 349 13.17 -7.37 4.73
CA GLY A 349 14.61 -7.57 4.53
C GLY A 349 15.43 -6.27 4.41
N SER A 350 14.78 -5.14 4.10
CA SER A 350 15.39 -3.81 3.87
C SER A 350 15.14 -2.78 4.98
N GLY A 351 14.38 -3.14 6.02
CA GLY A 351 13.88 -2.23 7.04
C GLY A 351 12.50 -2.69 7.51
N TYR A 352 11.47 -1.91 7.15
CA TYR A 352 10.08 -2.19 7.49
C TYR A 352 9.15 -1.87 6.32
N SER A 353 8.10 -2.65 6.16
CA SER A 353 6.93 -2.32 5.35
C SER A 353 5.82 -1.83 6.27
N PHE A 354 4.97 -0.93 5.78
CA PHE A 354 3.73 -0.63 6.48
C PHE A 354 2.59 -0.41 5.51
N TYR A 355 1.40 -0.73 5.98
CA TYR A 355 0.14 -0.49 5.30
C TYR A 355 -0.64 0.52 6.11
N MET A 356 -1.26 1.46 5.43
CA MET A 356 -1.97 2.56 6.06
C MET A 356 -3.27 2.78 5.34
N GLU A 357 -4.30 3.13 6.10
CA GLU A 357 -5.57 3.59 5.57
C GLU A 357 -5.89 4.97 6.13
N SER A 358 -6.70 5.71 5.39
CA SER A 358 -7.14 7.04 5.79
C SER A 358 -8.55 7.32 5.33
N VAL A 359 -9.28 8.13 6.10
CA VAL A 359 -10.46 8.82 5.60
C VAL A 359 -10.24 10.30 5.79
N TYR A 360 -10.35 11.10 4.73
CA TYR A 360 -10.18 12.55 4.82
C TYR A 360 -11.11 13.29 3.87
N ASP A 361 -11.48 14.50 4.27
CA ASP A 361 -12.30 15.39 3.45
C ASP A 361 -11.40 16.35 2.66
N ASN A 362 -11.55 16.37 1.35
CA ASN A 362 -10.91 17.33 0.47
C ASN A 362 -11.97 18.10 -0.33
N SER A 363 -11.99 19.42 -0.20
CA SER A 363 -12.86 20.30 -1.00
C SER A 363 -14.37 19.98 -0.94
N GLY A 364 -14.82 19.29 0.11
CA GLY A 364 -16.22 18.89 0.30
C GLY A 364 -16.54 17.46 -0.15
N GLU A 365 -15.54 16.71 -0.60
CA GLU A 365 -15.64 15.28 -0.94
C GLU A 365 -14.85 14.46 0.07
N THR A 366 -15.40 13.31 0.48
CA THR A 366 -14.73 12.36 1.37
C THR A 366 -13.98 11.33 0.53
N PHE A 367 -12.70 11.14 0.85
CA PHE A 367 -11.82 10.16 0.21
C PHE A 367 -11.44 9.05 1.18
N TRP A 368 -11.44 7.82 0.68
CA TRP A 368 -10.87 6.64 1.35
C TRP A 368 -9.52 6.36 0.72
N GLY A 369 -8.46 6.47 1.52
CA GLY A 369 -7.08 6.33 1.08
C GLY A 369 -6.45 5.02 1.55
N TYR A 370 -5.68 4.40 0.66
CA TYR A 370 -4.92 3.19 0.90
C TYR A 370 -3.47 3.44 0.53
N TYR A 371 -2.54 3.04 1.38
CA TYR A 371 -1.13 3.33 1.16
C TYR A 371 -0.23 2.15 1.50
N ILE A 372 0.82 2.01 0.69
CA ILE A 372 1.90 1.04 0.87
C ILE A 372 3.19 1.81 1.10
N GLY A 373 3.76 1.60 2.28
CA GLY A 373 4.92 2.30 2.78
C GLY A 373 6.12 1.39 3.03
N THR A 374 7.32 1.96 2.94
CA THR A 374 8.53 1.35 3.49
C THR A 374 9.28 2.35 4.35
N ILE A 375 9.88 1.85 5.44
CA ILE A 375 10.81 2.58 6.28
C ILE A 375 12.19 1.92 6.16
N SER A 376 13.18 2.70 5.76
CA SER A 376 14.58 2.27 5.74
C SER A 376 15.05 1.72 7.09
N LYS A 377 15.97 0.75 7.08
CA LYS A 377 16.52 0.12 8.30
C LYS A 377 17.14 1.10 9.31
N ASP A 378 17.67 2.24 8.87
CA ASP A 378 18.21 3.27 9.76
C ASP A 378 17.15 4.27 10.26
N LEU A 379 15.88 4.04 9.89
CA LEU A 379 14.70 4.83 10.26
C LEU A 379 14.80 6.29 9.81
N LYS A 380 15.49 6.56 8.70
CA LYS A 380 15.70 7.94 8.21
C LYS A 380 14.88 8.30 6.98
N LYS A 381 14.45 7.32 6.20
CA LYS A 381 13.70 7.50 4.96
C LYS A 381 12.41 6.70 4.99
N ILE A 382 11.33 7.35 4.54
CA ILE A 382 10.05 6.71 4.23
C ILE A 382 9.77 6.88 2.74
N ASN A 383 9.37 5.81 2.07
CA ASN A 383 8.69 5.90 0.78
C ASN A 383 7.25 5.46 1.01
N LEU A 384 6.29 6.26 0.57
CA LEU A 384 4.87 5.97 0.71
C LEU A 384 4.19 6.23 -0.63
N VAL A 385 3.59 5.20 -1.19
CA VAL A 385 2.70 5.32 -2.35
C VAL A 385 1.29 5.02 -1.90
N GLY A 386 0.30 5.58 -2.58
CA GLY A 386 -1.09 5.31 -2.22
C GLY A 386 -2.06 5.77 -3.28
N THR A 387 -3.28 5.34 -3.10
CA THR A 387 -4.45 5.76 -3.84
C THR A 387 -5.48 6.27 -2.85
N ALA A 388 -6.35 7.18 -3.27
CA ALA A 388 -7.55 7.49 -2.54
C ALA A 388 -8.72 7.68 -3.50
N ASP A 389 -9.83 7.04 -3.21
CA ASP A 389 -11.03 7.09 -4.04
C ASP A 389 -12.19 7.74 -3.29
N ASN A 390 -13.14 8.27 -4.06
CA ASN A 390 -14.39 8.80 -3.53
C ASN A 390 -15.59 8.09 -4.20
N ALA A 391 -16.79 8.34 -3.66
CA ALA A 391 -18.01 7.75 -4.17
C ALA A 391 -18.39 8.18 -5.60
N ASP A 392 -17.78 9.26 -6.10
CA ASP A 392 -18.02 9.78 -7.45
C ASP A 392 -17.11 9.12 -8.52
N GLY A 393 -16.22 8.21 -8.11
CA GLY A 393 -15.30 7.51 -9.03
C GLY A 393 -14.08 8.35 -9.44
N THR A 394 -13.77 9.38 -8.64
CA THR A 394 -12.51 10.12 -8.76
C THR A 394 -11.44 9.47 -7.89
N TYR A 395 -10.26 9.29 -8.48
CA TYR A 395 -9.11 8.71 -7.83
C TYR A 395 -8.00 9.74 -7.69
N MET A 396 -7.37 9.78 -6.53
CA MET A 396 -6.08 10.41 -6.34
C MET A 396 -4.99 9.36 -6.19
N ILE A 397 -3.93 9.48 -6.97
CA ILE A 397 -2.77 8.59 -6.94
C ILE A 397 -1.57 9.39 -6.45
N PHE A 398 -0.95 8.96 -5.35
CA PHE A 398 0.09 9.70 -4.65
C PHE A 398 1.40 8.94 -4.57
N LYS A 399 2.50 9.67 -4.75
CA LYS A 399 3.85 9.22 -4.39
C LYS A 399 4.49 10.25 -3.46
N ASN A 400 4.90 9.78 -2.28
CA ASN A 400 5.54 10.58 -1.25
C ASN A 400 6.91 10.00 -0.89
N ILE A 401 7.90 10.88 -0.78
CA ILE A 401 9.23 10.51 -0.26
C ILE A 401 9.53 11.43 0.91
N PHE A 402 9.73 10.84 2.09
CA PHE A 402 10.03 11.58 3.31
C PHE A 402 11.42 11.26 3.85
N LYS A 403 11.99 12.24 4.55
CA LYS A 403 13.23 12.14 5.32
C LYS A 403 12.97 12.58 6.75
N LEU A 404 13.65 11.94 7.69
CA LEU A 404 13.57 12.30 9.11
C LEU A 404 13.95 13.76 9.29
N ALA A 405 13.09 14.53 9.97
CA ALA A 405 13.35 15.92 10.29
C ALA A 405 14.57 16.05 11.23
N GLU A 406 15.34 17.13 11.10
CA GLU A 406 16.57 17.38 11.88
C GLU A 406 16.33 17.73 13.36
#